data_AF-A0A1W9X569-F1
#
_entry.id   AF-A0A1W9X569-F1
#
_cell.length_a   1.000
_cell.length_b   1.000
_cell.length_c   1.000
_cell.angle_alpha   90.00
_cell.angle_beta   90.00
_cell.angle_gamma   90.00
#
_symmetry.space_group_name_H-M   'P 1'
#
loop_
_entity.id
_entity.type
_entity.pdbx_description
1 polymer ?
#
loop_
_entity_poly.entity_id
_entity_poly.type
_entity_poly.pdbx_seq_one_letter_code
_entity_poly.pdbx_strand_id
1 'polypeptide(L)'
;MRMIRHLCIESEGQHARCSDCPISKRGFCHKFRTVLTRIAKNAAHRYAGISPEDREDIFTATVESVLRRIDQFEGRHGAKFSAWVWQIYRNKIIDHFRGKNSLCLMEEIREDSEWHDPSEETERKIAISECFKKHLPNDKTGCIRLYLNLYKSFQKGKNRKALAETYDISPNTLNQRIKRCRVSIRRLFRKCLDDDGV
;
A
#
# COMPACT_ATOMS: atom_id res chain seq x y z
N MET A 1 -3.07 -3.65 -18.76
CA MET A 1 -3.16 -3.92 -17.30
C MET A 1 -4.24 -4.99 -17.12
N ARG A 2 -3.90 -6.27 -16.90
CA ARG A 2 -4.92 -7.30 -16.64
C ARG A 2 -5.50 -7.02 -15.25
N MET A 3 -6.76 -6.59 -15.19
CA MET A 3 -7.49 -6.48 -13.92
C MET A 3 -7.63 -7.88 -13.33
N ILE A 4 -7.34 -8.03 -12.04
CA ILE A 4 -7.60 -9.27 -11.32
C ILE A 4 -9.11 -9.51 -11.36
N ARG A 5 -9.53 -10.56 -12.08
CA ARG A 5 -10.93 -10.92 -12.25
C ARG A 5 -11.33 -11.85 -11.12
N HIS A 6 -12.08 -11.32 -10.17
CA HIS A 6 -12.65 -12.12 -9.09
C HIS A 6 -14.16 -11.96 -9.09
N LEU A 7 -14.88 -13.07 -8.92
CA LEU A 7 -16.34 -13.12 -8.98
C LEU A 7 -16.99 -12.10 -8.05
N CYS A 8 -16.44 -11.84 -6.86
CA CYS A 8 -16.98 -10.80 -5.95
C CYS A 8 -16.89 -9.37 -6.50
N ILE A 9 -15.97 -9.08 -7.41
CA ILE A 9 -15.81 -7.77 -8.05
C ILE A 9 -16.78 -7.65 -9.23
N GLU A 10 -16.88 -8.70 -10.04
CA GLU A 10 -17.65 -8.73 -11.29
C GLU A 10 -19.16 -8.86 -11.06
N SER A 11 -19.57 -9.70 -10.10
CA SER A 11 -20.99 -10.00 -9.86
C SER A 11 -21.65 -9.07 -8.86
N GLU A 12 -20.94 -8.09 -8.31
CA GLU A 12 -21.44 -7.16 -7.29
C GLU A 12 -22.05 -7.80 -6.03
N GLY A 13 -21.77 -9.08 -5.77
CA GLY A 13 -22.42 -9.83 -4.68
C GLY A 13 -23.78 -10.42 -5.05
N GLN A 14 -24.15 -10.40 -6.33
CA GLN A 14 -25.42 -10.89 -6.89
C GLN A 14 -25.26 -12.25 -7.59
N HIS A 15 -24.12 -12.93 -7.42
CA HIS A 15 -23.93 -14.27 -7.99
C HIS A 15 -24.75 -15.32 -7.23
N ALA A 16 -25.19 -16.38 -7.91
CA ALA A 16 -25.88 -17.52 -7.28
C ALA A 16 -25.09 -18.23 -6.17
N ARG A 17 -23.78 -17.98 -6.08
CA ARG A 17 -22.89 -18.51 -5.02
C ARG A 17 -22.73 -17.54 -3.84
N CYS A 18 -23.25 -16.32 -3.95
CA CYS A 18 -23.20 -15.31 -2.89
C CYS A 18 -24.22 -15.58 -1.78
N SER A 19 -25.31 -16.30 -2.06
CA SER A 19 -26.28 -16.78 -1.07
C SER A 19 -25.63 -17.64 0.02
N ASP A 20 -24.66 -18.48 -0.36
CA ASP A 20 -23.92 -19.34 0.56
C ASP A 20 -22.56 -18.80 1.01
N CYS A 21 -22.20 -17.60 0.56
CA CYS A 21 -20.91 -17.00 0.89
C CYS A 21 -20.84 -16.61 2.39
N PRO A 22 -19.85 -17.09 3.15
CA PRO A 22 -19.67 -16.73 4.57
C PRO A 22 -19.56 -15.22 4.82
N ILE A 23 -18.93 -14.48 3.90
CA ILE A 23 -18.79 -13.02 3.98
C ILE A 23 -20.15 -12.33 3.82
N SER A 24 -20.99 -12.84 2.93
CA SER A 24 -22.33 -12.32 2.66
C SER A 24 -23.26 -12.58 3.85
N LYS A 25 -23.23 -13.81 4.39
CA LYS A 25 -24.00 -14.21 5.59
C LYS A 25 -23.71 -13.32 6.81
N ARG A 26 -22.49 -12.77 6.91
CA ARG A 26 -22.11 -11.81 7.97
C ARG A 26 -22.31 -10.33 7.61
N GLY A 27 -22.92 -10.03 6.46
CA GLY A 27 -23.22 -8.65 6.04
C GLY A 27 -21.99 -7.83 5.59
N PHE A 28 -20.86 -8.48 5.29
CA PHE A 28 -19.64 -7.79 4.89
C PHE A 28 -19.41 -7.72 3.38
N CYS A 29 -20.34 -8.22 2.56
CA CYS A 29 -20.17 -8.35 1.11
C CYS A 29 -19.72 -7.04 0.43
N HIS A 30 -20.47 -5.95 0.65
CA HIS A 30 -20.14 -4.64 0.07
C HIS A 30 -18.75 -4.15 0.52
N LYS A 31 -18.47 -4.20 1.83
CA LYS A 31 -17.17 -3.79 2.39
C LYS A 31 -16.02 -4.62 1.83
N PHE A 32 -16.23 -5.93 1.68
CA PHE A 32 -15.23 -6.84 1.15
C PHE A 32 -14.93 -6.53 -0.32
N ARG A 33 -15.96 -6.32 -1.15
CA ARG A 33 -15.80 -5.88 -2.54
C ARG A 33 -14.98 -4.59 -2.62
N THR A 34 -15.33 -3.57 -1.84
CA THR A 34 -14.60 -2.29 -1.81
C THR A 34 -13.11 -2.51 -1.49
N VAL A 35 -12.81 -3.36 -0.51
CA VAL A 35 -11.43 -3.66 -0.11
C VAL A 35 -10.69 -4.45 -1.20
N LEU A 36 -11.31 -5.45 -1.81
CA LEU A 36 -10.70 -6.23 -2.89
C LEU A 36 -10.35 -5.37 -4.11
N THR A 37 -11.25 -4.49 -4.54
CA THR A 37 -10.97 -3.54 -5.63
C THR A 37 -9.76 -2.66 -5.30
N ARG A 38 -9.62 -2.24 -4.04
CA ARG A 38 -8.47 -1.44 -3.58
C ARG A 38 -7.18 -2.25 -3.51
N ILE A 39 -7.23 -3.49 -3.03
CA ILE A 39 -6.09 -4.41 -3.03
C ILE A 39 -5.60 -4.64 -4.46
N ALA A 40 -6.50 -4.89 -5.41
CA ALA A 40 -6.14 -5.08 -6.81
C ALA A 40 -5.42 -3.85 -7.40
N LYS A 41 -5.93 -2.63 -7.12
CA LYS A 41 -5.24 -1.38 -7.50
C LYS A 41 -3.88 -1.24 -6.81
N ASN A 42 -3.78 -1.53 -5.52
CA ASN A 42 -2.53 -1.43 -4.77
C ASN A 42 -1.46 -2.40 -5.29
N ALA A 43 -1.84 -3.66 -5.58
CA ALA A 43 -1.00 -4.65 -6.24
C ALA A 43 -0.52 -4.18 -7.61
N ALA A 44 -1.39 -3.51 -8.38
CA ALA A 44 -1.04 -2.96 -9.68
C ALA A 44 0.01 -1.83 -9.59
N HIS A 45 -0.17 -0.88 -8.66
CA HIS A 45 0.65 0.33 -8.59
C HIS A 45 1.90 0.20 -7.70
N ARG A 46 1.73 -0.29 -6.46
CA ARG A 46 2.80 -0.31 -5.44
C ARG A 46 3.75 -1.49 -5.62
N TYR A 47 3.25 -2.57 -6.22
CA TYR A 47 3.99 -3.82 -6.41
C TYR A 47 4.12 -4.18 -7.90
N ALA A 48 4.26 -3.16 -8.77
CA ALA A 48 4.41 -3.35 -10.22
C ALA A 48 5.64 -4.20 -10.61
N GLY A 49 6.64 -4.31 -9.73
CA GLY A 49 7.81 -5.18 -9.91
C GLY A 49 7.58 -6.66 -9.59
N ILE A 50 6.43 -7.03 -9.05
CA ILE A 50 6.01 -8.44 -8.89
C ILE A 50 5.37 -8.90 -10.22
N SER A 51 5.62 -10.15 -10.63
CA SER A 51 5.03 -10.69 -11.85
C SER A 51 3.49 -10.62 -11.79
N PRO A 52 2.80 -10.51 -12.92
CA PRO A 52 1.34 -10.55 -12.93
C PRO A 52 0.75 -11.79 -12.25
N GLU A 53 1.37 -12.95 -12.47
CA GLU A 53 0.99 -14.25 -11.88
C GLU A 53 1.16 -14.23 -10.36
N ASP A 54 2.33 -13.82 -9.86
CA ASP A 54 2.60 -13.73 -8.42
C ASP A 54 1.62 -12.75 -7.72
N ARG A 55 1.20 -11.68 -8.40
CA ARG A 55 0.20 -10.73 -7.85
C ARG A 55 -1.19 -11.34 -7.78
N GLU A 56 -1.57 -12.13 -8.77
CA GLU A 56 -2.83 -12.87 -8.79
C GLU A 56 -2.86 -13.93 -7.70
N ASP A 57 -1.77 -14.68 -7.51
CA ASP A 57 -1.63 -15.65 -6.43
C ASP A 57 -1.76 -15.02 -5.05
N ILE A 58 -1.09 -13.88 -4.82
CA ILE A 58 -1.19 -13.14 -3.55
C ILE A 58 -2.64 -12.67 -3.31
N PHE A 59 -3.31 -12.18 -4.36
CA PHE A 59 -4.70 -11.76 -4.26
C PHE A 59 -5.62 -12.94 -3.92
N THR A 60 -5.51 -14.05 -4.65
CA THR A 60 -6.30 -15.26 -4.43
C THR A 60 -6.06 -15.82 -3.02
N ALA A 61 -4.80 -15.94 -2.60
CA ALA A 61 -4.44 -16.37 -1.25
C ALA A 61 -4.99 -15.45 -0.15
N THR A 62 -5.13 -14.15 -0.44
CA THR A 62 -5.76 -13.18 0.46
C THR A 62 -7.26 -13.48 0.59
N VAL A 63 -7.97 -13.62 -0.54
CA VAL A 63 -9.40 -13.92 -0.55
C VAL A 63 -9.69 -15.22 0.19
N GLU A 64 -8.94 -16.28 -0.11
CA GLU A 64 -9.10 -17.56 0.56
C GLU A 64 -8.87 -17.46 2.07
N SER A 65 -7.84 -16.73 2.49
CA SER A 65 -7.54 -16.57 3.91
C SER A 65 -8.63 -15.79 4.65
N VAL A 66 -9.24 -14.80 4.00
CA VAL A 66 -10.39 -14.07 4.53
C VAL A 66 -11.58 -15.01 4.64
N LEU A 67 -11.93 -15.76 3.59
CA LEU A 67 -13.05 -16.70 3.59
C LEU A 67 -12.93 -17.77 4.67
N ARG A 68 -11.73 -18.32 4.88
CA ARG A 68 -11.49 -19.36 5.90
C ARG A 68 -11.55 -18.82 7.34
N ARG A 69 -11.24 -17.53 7.55
CA ARG A 69 -11.09 -16.93 8.89
C ARG A 69 -12.20 -15.97 9.26
N ILE A 70 -13.16 -15.76 8.36
CA ILE A 70 -14.24 -14.79 8.56
C ILE A 70 -15.06 -15.07 9.81
N ASP A 71 -15.25 -16.34 10.18
CA ASP A 71 -15.98 -16.71 11.40
C ASP A 71 -15.25 -16.25 12.67
N GLN A 72 -13.91 -16.18 12.61
CA GLN A 72 -13.05 -15.71 13.69
C GLN A 72 -12.99 -14.18 13.77
N PHE A 73 -13.52 -13.45 12.78
CA PHE A 73 -13.57 -12.00 12.84
C PHE A 73 -14.70 -11.55 13.78
N GLU A 74 -14.32 -11.18 15.00
CA GLU A 74 -15.23 -10.69 16.03
C GLU A 74 -15.27 -9.16 16.14
N GLY A 75 -14.43 -8.44 15.37
CA GLY A 75 -14.37 -6.98 15.44
C GLY A 75 -13.95 -6.40 16.80
N ARG A 76 -13.24 -7.20 17.63
CA ARG A 76 -12.81 -6.80 18.99
C ARG A 76 -12.08 -5.44 18.96
N HIS A 77 -12.33 -4.62 19.98
CA HIS A 77 -11.71 -3.30 20.19
C HIS A 77 -11.95 -2.27 19.06
N GLY A 78 -13.07 -2.36 18.33
CA GLY A 78 -13.40 -1.39 17.27
C GLY A 78 -12.65 -1.61 15.96
N ALA A 79 -12.03 -2.78 15.78
CA ALA A 79 -11.29 -3.10 14.57
C ALA A 79 -12.22 -3.14 13.34
N LYS A 80 -11.98 -2.25 12.37
CA LYS A 80 -12.74 -2.20 11.11
C LYS A 80 -12.44 -3.45 10.27
N PHE A 81 -13.48 -4.11 9.74
CA PHE A 81 -13.37 -5.26 8.84
C PHE A 81 -12.36 -5.05 7.71
N SER A 82 -12.37 -3.86 7.09
CA SER A 82 -11.43 -3.49 6.05
C SER A 82 -9.97 -3.54 6.50
N ALA A 83 -9.67 -3.05 7.71
CA ALA A 83 -8.32 -3.07 8.27
C ALA A 83 -7.84 -4.51 8.51
N TRP A 84 -8.74 -5.39 8.96
CA TRP A 84 -8.45 -6.80 9.14
C TRP A 84 -8.13 -7.51 7.82
N VAL A 85 -8.92 -7.28 6.77
CA VAL A 85 -8.64 -7.80 5.42
C VAL A 85 -7.30 -7.27 4.87
N TRP A 86 -7.03 -5.97 5.08
CA TRP A 86 -5.75 -5.36 4.69
C TRP A 86 -4.56 -6.01 5.40
N GLN A 87 -4.69 -6.33 6.70
CA GLN A 87 -3.65 -7.02 7.45
C GLN A 87 -3.38 -8.41 6.87
N ILE A 88 -4.42 -9.15 6.47
CA ILE A 88 -4.26 -10.45 5.80
C ILE A 88 -3.50 -10.30 4.49
N TYR A 89 -3.93 -9.38 3.60
CA TYR A 89 -3.24 -9.09 2.34
C TYR A 89 -1.76 -8.76 2.56
N ARG A 90 -1.51 -7.90 3.54
CA ARG A 90 -0.17 -7.45 3.89
C ARG A 90 0.72 -8.60 4.35
N ASN A 91 0.19 -9.52 5.14
CA ASN A 91 0.92 -10.72 5.54
C ASN A 91 1.25 -11.59 4.33
N LYS A 92 0.34 -11.73 3.35
CA LYS A 92 0.62 -12.47 2.10
C LYS A 92 1.73 -11.85 1.28
N ILE A 93 1.76 -10.52 1.17
CA ILE A 93 2.87 -9.79 0.54
C ILE A 93 4.18 -10.08 1.30
N ILE A 94 4.18 -9.95 2.63
CA ILE A 94 5.37 -10.23 3.45
C ILE A 94 5.86 -11.67 3.22
N ASP A 95 4.96 -12.64 3.27
CA ASP A 95 5.30 -14.06 3.11
C ASP A 95 5.88 -14.33 1.71
N HIS A 96 5.34 -13.70 0.66
CA HIS A 96 5.91 -13.77 -0.69
C HIS A 96 7.37 -13.28 -0.74
N PHE A 97 7.69 -12.18 -0.04
CA PHE A 97 9.06 -11.64 0.00
C PHE A 97 9.99 -12.34 0.99
N ARG A 98 9.44 -12.97 2.05
CA ARG A 98 10.20 -13.77 3.02
C ARG A 98 10.87 -14.97 2.37
N GLY A 99 10.19 -15.64 1.44
CA GLY A 99 10.78 -16.75 0.67
C GLY A 99 11.90 -16.35 -0.30
N LYS A 100 12.02 -15.05 -0.63
CA LYS A 100 12.95 -14.52 -1.64
C LYS A 100 14.14 -13.73 -1.05
N ASN A 101 14.48 -13.91 0.23
CA ASN A 101 15.61 -13.23 0.92
C ASN A 101 15.62 -11.69 0.79
N SER A 102 14.43 -11.08 0.74
CA SER A 102 14.24 -9.64 0.60
C SER A 102 13.98 -8.98 1.96
N LEU A 103 15.02 -8.87 2.80
CA LEU A 103 14.94 -8.24 4.13
C LEU A 103 14.54 -6.75 4.07
N CYS A 104 14.78 -6.06 2.94
CA CYS A 104 14.54 -4.62 2.81
C CYS A 104 13.07 -4.22 2.60
N LEU A 105 12.19 -5.10 2.10
CA LEU A 105 10.79 -4.73 1.82
C LEU A 105 9.87 -4.83 3.04
N MET A 106 10.26 -5.65 4.04
CA MET A 106 9.47 -5.93 5.24
C MET A 106 9.30 -4.71 6.16
N GLU A 107 10.29 -3.82 6.23
CA GLU A 107 10.23 -2.62 7.08
C GLU A 107 9.28 -1.54 6.54
N GLU A 108 9.15 -1.39 5.22
CA GLU A 108 8.22 -0.43 4.58
C GLU A 108 6.77 -0.81 4.75
N ILE A 109 6.51 -2.12 4.68
CA ILE A 109 5.19 -2.67 4.88
C ILE A 109 4.73 -2.38 6.31
N ARG A 110 5.65 -2.27 7.29
CA ARG A 110 5.33 -2.21 8.72
C ARG A 110 4.68 -0.90 9.20
N GLU A 111 5.05 0.23 8.61
CA GLU A 111 4.76 1.59 9.13
C GLU A 111 3.50 2.29 8.56
N ASP A 112 2.73 1.66 7.67
CA ASP A 112 1.62 2.31 6.92
C ASP A 112 0.23 1.83 7.38
N SER A 113 -0.03 1.85 8.70
CA SER A 113 -1.27 1.31 9.32
C SER A 113 -2.48 2.25 9.29
N GLU A 114 -2.35 3.45 8.73
CA GLU A 114 -3.44 4.43 8.63
C GLU A 114 -3.97 4.47 7.20
N TRP A 115 -5.23 4.03 7.03
CA TRP A 115 -5.91 4.06 5.74
C TRP A 115 -6.84 5.28 5.68
N HIS A 116 -6.71 6.10 4.62
CA HIS A 116 -7.57 7.26 4.31
C HIS A 116 -8.43 7.03 3.04
N ASP A 117 -9.56 7.74 2.96
CA ASP A 117 -10.57 7.64 1.89
C ASP A 117 -9.98 7.95 0.49
N PRO A 118 -10.36 7.27 -0.62
CA PRO A 118 -9.87 7.57 -1.97
C PRO A 118 -10.14 9.00 -2.49
N SER A 119 -11.22 9.67 -2.07
CA SER A 119 -11.42 11.09 -2.40
C SER A 119 -10.39 11.96 -1.66
N GLU A 120 -10.25 11.72 -0.36
CA GLU A 120 -9.21 12.33 0.48
C GLU A 120 -7.81 11.95 0.00
N GLU A 121 -7.59 10.78 -0.59
CA GLU A 121 -6.28 10.32 -1.06
C GLU A 121 -5.85 11.08 -2.31
N THR A 122 -6.79 11.48 -3.16
CA THR A 122 -6.50 12.31 -4.34
C THR A 122 -6.17 13.73 -3.92
N GLU A 123 -6.98 14.31 -3.04
CA GLU A 123 -6.75 15.65 -2.46
C GLU A 123 -5.45 15.70 -1.65
N ARG A 124 -5.20 14.70 -0.80
CA ARG A 124 -3.93 14.56 -0.07
C ARG A 124 -2.74 14.39 -1.01
N LYS A 125 -2.87 13.65 -2.11
CA LYS A 125 -1.79 13.54 -3.12
C LYS A 125 -1.49 14.87 -3.78
N ILE A 126 -2.52 15.67 -4.07
CA ILE A 126 -2.38 17.02 -4.61
C ILE A 126 -1.68 17.92 -3.57
N ALA A 127 -2.18 17.96 -2.34
CA ALA A 127 -1.59 18.73 -1.25
C ALA A 127 -0.12 18.33 -0.96
N ILE A 128 0.18 17.02 -0.98
CA ILE A 128 1.54 16.49 -0.84
C ILE A 128 2.44 16.98 -1.99
N SER A 129 1.93 16.91 -3.22
CA SER A 129 2.64 17.35 -4.42
C SER A 129 2.94 18.85 -4.39
N GLU A 130 1.98 19.65 -3.95
CA GLU A 130 2.11 21.11 -3.81
C GLU A 130 3.08 21.50 -2.69
N CYS A 131 2.96 20.87 -1.52
CA CYS A 131 3.92 21.06 -0.42
C CYS A 131 5.35 20.69 -0.85
N PHE A 132 5.52 19.60 -1.61
CA PHE A 132 6.82 19.25 -2.18
C PHE A 132 7.32 20.31 -3.17
N LYS A 133 6.48 20.79 -4.09
CA LYS A 133 6.86 21.87 -5.03
C LYS A 133 7.27 23.15 -4.31
N LYS A 134 6.52 23.57 -3.29
CA LYS A 134 6.78 24.77 -2.47
C LYS A 134 8.13 24.70 -1.77
N HIS A 135 8.48 23.53 -1.24
CA HIS A 135 9.69 23.36 -0.42
C HIS A 135 10.90 22.80 -1.18
N LEU A 136 10.73 22.28 -2.39
CA LEU A 136 11.83 21.74 -3.21
C LEU A 136 12.99 22.73 -3.46
N PRO A 137 12.74 24.03 -3.73
CA PRO A 137 13.82 25.02 -3.90
C PRO A 137 14.69 25.17 -2.64
N ASN A 138 14.10 24.93 -1.46
CA ASN A 138 14.73 25.11 -0.16
C ASN A 138 15.09 23.76 0.51
N ASP A 139 15.16 22.65 -0.24
CA ASP A 139 15.48 21.32 0.26
C ASP A 139 16.98 21.17 0.62
N LYS A 140 17.41 21.85 1.68
CA LYS A 140 18.79 21.80 2.19
C LYS A 140 19.24 20.38 2.56
N THR A 141 18.29 19.53 2.95
CA THR A 141 18.54 18.14 3.33
C THR A 141 18.67 17.19 2.14
N GLY A 142 18.23 17.61 0.94
CA GLY A 142 18.10 16.75 -0.24
C GLY A 142 17.06 15.63 -0.08
N CYS A 143 16.19 15.72 0.93
CA CYS A 143 15.26 14.66 1.29
C CYS A 143 14.05 14.61 0.37
N ILE A 144 13.51 15.77 -0.01
CA ILE A 144 12.42 15.86 -1.00
C ILE A 144 12.95 15.30 -2.33
N ARG A 145 14.16 15.71 -2.72
CA ARG A 145 14.81 15.23 -3.94
C ARG A 145 15.05 13.72 -3.94
N LEU A 146 15.50 13.17 -2.81
CA LEU A 146 15.69 11.74 -2.64
C LEU A 146 14.38 10.97 -2.84
N TYR A 147 13.28 11.42 -2.24
CA TYR A 147 11.98 10.79 -2.36
C TYR A 147 11.40 10.88 -3.78
N LEU A 148 11.57 12.01 -4.47
CA LEU A 148 11.19 12.15 -5.88
C LEU A 148 11.97 11.20 -6.77
N ASN A 149 13.28 11.06 -6.54
CA ASN A 149 14.13 10.13 -7.29
C ASN A 149 13.78 8.67 -6.97
N LEU A 150 13.46 8.36 -5.72
CA LEU A 150 12.97 7.04 -5.32
C LEU A 150 11.68 6.68 -6.07
N TYR A 151 10.71 7.59 -6.10
CA TYR A 151 9.45 7.42 -6.83
C TYR A 151 9.68 7.21 -8.34
N LYS A 152 10.50 8.06 -8.98
CA LYS A 152 10.86 7.93 -10.40
C LYS A 152 11.57 6.61 -10.71
N SER A 153 12.44 6.13 -9.82
CA SER A 153 13.13 4.86 -10.00
C SER A 153 12.18 3.68 -9.94
N PHE A 154 11.23 3.68 -9.00
CA PHE A 154 10.21 2.64 -8.93
C PHE A 154 9.30 2.61 -10.17
N GLN A 155 8.92 3.78 -10.71
CA GLN A 155 8.18 3.85 -11.97
C GLN A 155 8.92 3.21 -13.16
N LYS A 156 10.26 3.24 -13.12
CA LYS A 156 11.14 2.61 -14.12
C LYS A 156 11.48 1.15 -13.79
N GLY A 157 10.84 0.55 -12.78
CA GLY A 157 11.13 -0.81 -12.32
C GLY A 157 12.49 -0.95 -11.61
N LYS A 158 13.19 0.16 -11.33
CA LYS A 158 14.47 0.14 -10.62
C LYS A 158 14.22 0.07 -9.11
N ASN A 159 14.94 -0.84 -8.47
CA ASN A 159 14.90 -0.99 -7.02
C ASN A 159 15.89 -0.03 -6.32
N ARG A 160 15.89 -0.05 -4.98
CA ARG A 160 16.77 0.79 -4.15
C ARG A 160 18.25 0.51 -4.33
N LYS A 161 18.63 -0.71 -4.74
CA LYS A 161 20.04 -1.04 -5.02
C LYS A 161 20.54 -0.24 -6.22
N ALA A 162 19.77 -0.24 -7.31
CA ALA A 162 20.05 0.59 -8.49
C ALA A 162 20.02 2.09 -8.16
N LEU A 163 19.17 2.52 -7.22
CA LEU A 163 19.19 3.90 -6.73
C LEU A 163 20.46 4.20 -5.92
N ALA A 164 20.90 3.28 -5.06
CA ALA A 164 22.11 3.45 -4.26
C ALA A 164 23.35 3.62 -5.16
N GLU A 165 23.43 2.83 -6.23
CA GLU A 165 24.43 2.97 -7.30
C GLU A 165 24.37 4.35 -7.98
N THR A 166 23.16 4.86 -8.24
CA THR A 166 22.99 6.21 -8.85
C THR A 166 23.52 7.33 -7.94
N TYR A 167 23.46 7.13 -6.62
CA TYR A 167 23.98 8.09 -5.63
C TYR A 167 25.41 7.78 -5.19
N ASP A 168 26.05 6.74 -5.75
CA ASP A 168 27.37 6.24 -5.35
C ASP A 168 27.49 5.99 -3.84
N ILE A 169 26.49 5.33 -3.26
CA ILE A 169 26.46 4.98 -1.83
C ILE A 169 26.08 3.52 -1.63
N SER A 170 26.43 2.98 -0.46
CA SER A 170 25.99 1.63 -0.09
C SER A 170 24.45 1.57 0.06
N PRO A 171 23.82 0.43 -0.23
CA PRO A 171 22.39 0.23 0.01
C PRO A 171 21.98 0.50 1.48
N ASN A 172 22.86 0.17 2.43
CA ASN A 172 22.63 0.45 3.85
C ASN A 172 22.63 1.96 4.13
N THR A 173 23.59 2.71 3.55
CA THR A 173 23.65 4.17 3.66
C THR A 173 22.40 4.83 3.06
N LEU A 174 21.93 4.33 1.92
CA LEU A 174 20.69 4.79 1.30
C LEU A 174 19.49 4.57 2.22
N ASN A 175 19.35 3.37 2.81
CA ASN A 175 18.24 3.06 3.72
C ASN A 175 18.25 3.95 4.97
N GLN A 176 19.41 4.18 5.57
CA GLN A 176 19.56 5.12 6.70
C GLN A 176 19.18 6.55 6.29
N ARG A 177 19.58 6.98 5.09
CA ARG A 177 19.21 8.29 4.55
C ARG A 177 17.71 8.42 4.32
N ILE A 178 17.07 7.40 3.73
CA ILE A 178 15.60 7.34 3.55
C ILE A 178 14.90 7.46 4.90
N LYS A 179 15.35 6.69 5.91
CA LYS A 179 14.77 6.72 7.26
C LYS A 179 14.81 8.12 7.88
N ARG A 180 15.97 8.80 7.83
CA ARG A 180 16.12 10.18 8.31
C ARG A 180 15.24 11.15 7.51
N CYS A 181 15.22 11.01 6.20
CA CYS A 181 14.41 11.84 5.33
C CYS A 181 12.92 11.68 5.57
N ARG A 182 12.45 10.47 5.93
CA ARG A 182 11.05 10.22 6.30
C ARG A 182 10.61 11.06 7.50
N VAL A 183 11.46 11.18 8.52
CA VAL A 183 11.19 12.01 9.70
C VAL A 183 11.11 13.49 9.32
N SER A 184 12.06 13.95 8.51
CA SER A 184 12.09 15.35 8.03
C SER A 184 10.86 15.69 7.19
N ILE A 185 10.49 14.81 6.26
CA ILE A 185 9.33 14.97 5.38
C ILE A 185 8.01 14.93 6.18
N ARG A 186 7.87 14.04 7.15
CA ARG A 186 6.70 14.03 8.06
C ARG A 186 6.55 15.35 8.80
N ARG A 187 7.65 15.91 9.31
CA ARG A 187 7.64 17.23 9.97
C ARG A 187 7.24 18.35 9.00
N LEU A 188 7.74 18.29 7.76
CA LEU A 188 7.41 19.24 6.71
C LEU A 188 5.93 19.18 6.33
N PHE A 189 5.36 17.98 6.21
CA PHE A 189 3.93 17.82 5.93
C PHE A 189 3.04 18.30 7.07
N ARG A 190 3.42 18.07 8.34
CA ARG A 190 2.66 18.66 9.46
C ARG A 190 2.57 20.17 9.31
N LYS A 191 3.71 20.85 9.09
CA LYS A 191 3.73 22.30 8.86
C LYS A 191 2.89 22.75 7.65
N CYS A 192 2.96 22.03 6.52
CA CYS A 192 2.14 22.36 5.36
C CYS A 192 0.64 22.18 5.63
N LEU A 193 0.25 21.20 6.44
CA LEU A 193 -1.15 20.93 6.77
C LEU A 193 -1.67 21.83 7.91
N ASP A 194 -0.78 22.34 8.77
CA ASP A 194 -1.11 23.26 9.86
C ASP A 194 -1.21 24.74 9.38
N ASP A 195 -0.54 25.10 8.28
CA ASP A 195 -0.61 26.45 7.66
C ASP A 195 -1.90 26.68 6.84
N ASP A 196 -2.64 25.61 6.52
CA ASP A 196 -3.89 25.66 5.74
C ASP A 196 -5.12 25.59 6.67
N GLY A 197 -5.20 26.50 7.66
CA GLY A 197 -6.26 26.55 8.67
C GLY A 197 -7.69 26.35 8.14
N VAL A 198 -8.14 25.09 8.15
CA VAL A 198 -9.50 24.58 7.98
C VAL A 198 -9.66 23.36 8.88
#